data_AF-N1U360-F1
#
_entry.id   AF-N1U360-F1
#
_cell.length_a   1.000
_cell.length_b   1.000
_cell.length_c   1.000
_cell.angle_alpha   90.00
_cell.angle_beta   90.00
_cell.angle_gamma   90.00
#
_symmetry.space_group_name_H-M   'P 1'
#
loop_
_entity.id
_entity.type
_entity.pdbx_description
1 polymer ?
#
loop_
_entity_poly.entity_id
_entity_poly.type
_entity_poly.pdbx_seq_one_letter_code
_entity_poly.pdbx_strand_id
1 'polypeptide(L)' 'MAYGFEKNVLIISYNLLLDHTGDSNLAENGYLPFSARFYEIFIQDSWFFLSNRIETFLREREQMNLIFTVIPNSKIKF' A
#
# COMPACT_ATOMS: atom_id res chain seq x y z
N MET A 1 -21.57 7.16 3.12
CA MET A 1 -20.38 7.57 2.33
C MET A 1 -19.15 6.65 2.56
N ALA A 2 -19.02 5.97 3.70
CA ALA A 2 -17.90 5.03 3.96
C ALA A 2 -17.82 3.82 2.99
N TYR A 3 -18.98 3.29 2.56
CA TYR A 3 -19.07 2.11 1.66
C TYR A 3 -18.33 2.26 0.32
N GLY A 4 -18.17 3.49 -0.18
CA GLY A 4 -17.46 3.74 -1.45
C GLY A 4 -15.94 3.65 -1.30
N PHE A 5 -15.40 4.07 -0.16
CA PHE A 5 -13.96 4.05 0.11
C PHE A 5 -13.47 2.62 0.33
N GLU A 6 -14.14 1.86 1.20
CA GLU A 6 -13.85 0.44 1.46
C GLU A 6 -13.80 -0.39 0.19
N LYS A 7 -14.80 -0.22 -0.68
CA LYS A 7 -14.86 -0.89 -1.97
C LYS A 7 -13.68 -0.54 -2.86
N ASN A 8 -13.26 0.72 -2.90
CA ASN A 8 -12.12 1.14 -3.71
C ASN A 8 -10.81 0.56 -3.18
N VAL A 9 -10.59 0.55 -1.86
CA VAL A 9 -9.39 -0.05 -1.27
C VAL A 9 -9.36 -1.56 -1.54
N LEU A 10 -10.49 -2.26 -1.36
CA LEU A 10 -10.61 -3.69 -1.67
C LEU A 10 -10.19 -4.00 -3.12
N ILE A 11 -10.73 -3.25 -4.09
CA ILE A 11 -10.44 -3.47 -5.51
C ILE A 11 -8.95 -3.21 -5.82
N ILE A 12 -8.39 -2.12 -5.30
CA ILE A 12 -6.97 -1.79 -5.50
C ILE A 12 -6.08 -2.86 -4.88
N SER A 13 -6.35 -3.29 -3.64
CA SER A 13 -5.58 -4.34 -2.97
C SER A 13 -5.64 -5.67 -3.72
N TYR A 14 -6.80 -6.04 -4.26
CA TYR A 14 -6.92 -7.28 -5.03
C TYR A 14 -6.16 -7.20 -6.36
N ASN A 15 -6.24 -6.08 -7.09
CA ASN A 15 -5.49 -5.89 -8.32
C ASN A 15 -3.97 -5.95 -8.08
N LEU A 16 -3.47 -5.33 -7.01
CA LEU A 16 -2.05 -5.41 -6.64
C LEU A 16 -1.61 -6.85 -6.35
N LEU A 17 -2.48 -7.65 -5.71
CA LEU A 17 -2.20 -9.06 -5.46
C LEU A 17 -2.12 -9.85 -6.77
N LEU A 18 -3.05 -9.61 -7.71
CA LEU A 18 -3.03 -10.26 -9.01
C LEU A 18 -1.80 -9.86 -9.83
N ASP A 19 -1.45 -8.59 -9.87
CA ASP A 19 -0.26 -8.10 -10.57
C ASP A 19 1.03 -8.69 -9.98
N HIS A 20 1.09 -8.83 -8.65
CA HIS A 20 2.26 -9.40 -7.99
C HIS A 20 2.40 -10.91 -8.22
N THR A 21 1.30 -11.64 -8.24
CA THR A 21 1.30 -13.11 -8.35
C THR A 21 1.32 -13.60 -9.79
N GLY A 22 0.72 -12.86 -10.72
CA GLY A 22 0.50 -13.30 -12.09
C GLY A 22 -0.37 -14.56 -12.19
N ASP A 23 -1.07 -14.94 -11.12
CA ASP A 23 -1.81 -16.21 -11.04
C ASP A 23 -3.23 -16.05 -11.59
N SER A 24 -3.48 -16.63 -12.75
CA SER A 24 -4.78 -16.63 -13.41
C SER A 24 -5.85 -17.40 -12.63
N ASN A 25 -5.49 -18.46 -11.90
CA ASN A 25 -6.45 -19.20 -11.07
C ASN A 25 -6.93 -18.33 -9.90
N LEU A 26 -6.03 -17.52 -9.34
CA LEU A 26 -6.37 -16.56 -8.29
C LEU A 26 -7.27 -15.44 -8.82
N ALA A 27 -7.08 -14.99 -10.06
CA ALA A 27 -7.93 -13.99 -10.71
C ALA A 27 -9.37 -14.49 -10.93
N GLU A 28 -9.55 -15.77 -11.27
CA GLU A 28 -10.87 -16.35 -11.53
C GLU A 28 -11.63 -16.70 -10.23
N ASN A 29 -10.94 -17.22 -9.23
CA ASN A 29 -11.60 -17.85 -8.07
C ASN A 29 -11.29 -17.16 -6.73
N GLY A 30 -10.31 -16.26 -6.69
CA GLY A 30 -9.78 -15.70 -5.44
C GLY A 30 -10.54 -14.51 -4.88
N TYR A 31 -11.40 -13.84 -5.67
CA TYR A 31 -11.98 -12.56 -5.28
C TYR A 31 -12.87 -12.65 -4.03
N LEU A 32 -13.80 -13.61 -4.01
CA LEU A 32 -14.71 -13.84 -2.89
C LEU A 32 -13.95 -14.12 -1.57
N PRO A 33 -13.08 -15.13 -1.49
CA PRO A 33 -12.33 -15.41 -0.26
C PRO A 33 -11.38 -14.27 0.14
N PHE A 34 -10.79 -13.56 -0.83
CA PHE A 34 -9.98 -12.37 -0.56
C PHE A 34 -10.82 -11.26 0.07
N SER A 35 -12.00 -10.96 -0.50
CA SER A 35 -12.88 -9.90 0.00
C SER A 35 -13.37 -10.15 1.42
N ALA A 36 -13.67 -11.41 1.76
CA ALA A 36 -14.07 -11.80 3.12
C ALA A 36 -12.94 -11.52 4.14
N ARG A 37 -11.73 -11.98 3.84
CA ARG A 37 -10.55 -11.70 4.70
C ARG A 37 -10.19 -10.23 4.75
N PHE A 38 -10.31 -9.52 3.64
CA PHE A 38 -10.07 -8.09 3.59
C PHE A 38 -11.02 -7.37 4.55
N TYR A 39 -12.30 -7.72 4.54
CA TYR A 39 -13.31 -7.10 5.41
C TYR A 39 -13.04 -7.39 6.89
N GLU A 40 -12.63 -8.62 7.24
CA GLU A 40 -12.21 -8.97 8.60
C GLU A 40 -11.05 -8.09 9.09
N ILE A 41 -10.03 -7.89 8.25
CA ILE A 41 -8.87 -7.05 8.58
C ILE A 41 -9.25 -5.58 8.63
N PHE A 42 -10.12 -5.14 7.73
CA PHE A 42 -10.53 -3.74 7.61
C PHE A 42 -11.40 -3.29 8.81
N ILE A 43 -12.27 -4.16 9.32
CA ILE A 43 -13.15 -3.86 10.47
C ILE A 43 -12.41 -3.99 11.81
N GLN A 44 -11.46 -4.92 11.92
CA GLN A 44 -10.58 -4.93 13.09
C GLN A 44 -9.74 -3.65 13.06
N ASP A 45 -9.50 -3.00 14.22
CA ASP A 45 -8.75 -1.74 14.40
C ASP A 45 -7.33 -1.69 13.74
N SER A 46 -6.94 -2.72 13.01
CA SER A 46 -5.86 -2.81 12.03
C SER A 46 -5.83 -1.66 11.02
N TRP A 47 -6.96 -1.01 10.68
CA TRP A 47 -6.92 0.16 9.78
C TRP A 47 -6.18 1.34 10.40
N PHE A 48 -6.28 1.53 11.73
CA PHE A 48 -5.46 2.48 12.46
C PHE A 48 -3.97 2.13 12.36
N PHE A 49 -3.63 0.83 12.48
CA PHE A 49 -2.26 0.36 12.32
C PHE A 49 -1.74 0.50 10.88
N LEU A 50 -2.57 0.25 9.88
CA LEU A 50 -2.19 0.40 8.47
C LEU A 50 -1.98 1.87 8.13
N SER A 51 -2.87 2.75 8.59
CA SER A 51 -2.76 4.20 8.42
C SER A 51 -1.49 4.74 9.06
N ASN A 52 -1.18 4.34 10.30
CA ASN A 52 0.07 4.70 10.97
C ASN A 52 1.32 4.21 10.22
N ARG A 53 1.28 3.00 9.65
CA ARG A 53 2.41 2.45 8.89
C ARG A 53 2.61 3.17 7.56
N ILE A 54 1.54 3.50 6.84
CA ILE A 54 1.61 4.28 5.60
C ILE A 54 2.11 5.70 5.90
N GLU A 55 1.62 6.35 6.95
CA GLU A 55 2.10 7.68 7.36
C GLU A 55 3.59 7.65 7.71
N THR A 56 4.03 6.64 8.46
CA THR A 56 5.46 6.45 8.80
C THR A 56 6.31 6.28 7.55
N PHE A 57 5.88 5.41 6.63
CA PHE A 57 6.60 5.19 5.37
C PHE A 57 6.69 6.46 4.52
N LEU A 58 5.61 7.25 4.43
CA LEU A 58 5.62 8.51 3.69
C LEU A 58 6.58 9.53 4.33
N ARG A 59 6.59 9.67 5.65
CA ARG A 59 7.54 10.53 6.38
C ARG A 59 8.99 10.10 6.16
N GLU A 60 9.26 8.80 6.19
CA GLU A 60 10.59 8.25 5.89
C GLU A 60 11.02 8.55 4.45
N ARG A 61 10.12 8.42 3.48
CA ARG A 61 10.40 8.73 2.07
C ARG A 61 10.62 10.22 1.83
N GLU A 62 9.84 11.09 2.48
CA GLU A 62 10.06 12.54 2.46
C GLU A 62 11.42 12.91 3.07
N GLN A 63 11.79 12.29 4.19
CA GLN A 63 13.10 12.48 4.80
C GLN A 63 14.24 11.97 3.89
N MET A 64 14.08 10.82 3.25
CA MET A 64 15.05 10.32 2.28
C MET A 64 15.18 11.25 1.07
N ASN A 65 14.06 11.76 0.54
CA ASN A 65 14.07 12.74 -0.55
C ASN A 65 14.77 14.04 -0.13
N LEU A 66 14.58 14.51 1.11
CA LEU A 66 15.28 15.66 1.67
C LEU A 66 16.80 15.40 1.76
N ILE A 67 17.23 14.22 2.21
CA ILE A 67 18.66 13.84 2.28
C ILE A 67 19.30 13.86 0.88
N PHE A 68 18.62 13.38 -0.16
CA PHE A 68 19.12 13.44 -1.54
C PHE A 68 19.15 14.86 -2.12
N THR A 69 18.23 15.74 -1.73
CA THR A 69 18.25 17.16 -2.17
C THR A 69 19.27 18.04 -1.43
N VAL A 70 19.79 17.61 -0.28
CA VAL A 70 20.83 18.34 0.48
C VAL A 70 22.25 17.96 0.06
N ILE A 71 22.44 16.88 -0.71
CA ILE A 71 23.71 16.54 -1.36
C ILE A 71 23.70 16.92 -2.87
N PRO A 72 23.70 18.23 -3.26
CA PRO A 72 23.98 18.60 -4.64
C PRO A 72 25.24 19.47 -4.78
N ASN A 73 26.24 19.43 -3.89
CA ASN A 73 27.44 20.28 -4.07
C ASN A 73 28.76 19.92 -3.37
N SER A 74 29.01 18.69 -2.90
CA SER A 74 30.38 18.29 -2.56
C SER A 74 31.13 17.92 -3.84
N LYS A 75 31.74 18.93 -4.46
CA LYS A 75 32.69 18.80 -5.57
C LYS A 75 33.73 17.71 -5.27
N ILE A 76 33.59 16.55 -5.89
CA ILE A 76 34.69 15.60 -6.03
C ILE A 76 35.62 16.17 -7.10
N LYS A 77 36.77 16.69 -6.68
CA LYS A 77 37.89 16.99 -7.58
C LYS A 77 38.70 15.70 -7.76
N PHE A 78 38.96 15.35 -9.02
CA PHE A 78 39.88 14.29 -9.44
C PHE A 78 41.30 14.55 -8.92
#